data_AF-K1SHH0-F1
#
_entry.id   AF-K1SHH0-F1
#
_cell.length_a   1.000
_cell.length_b   1.000
_cell.length_c   1.000
_cell.angle_alpha   90.00
_cell.angle_beta   90.00
_cell.angle_gamma   90.00
#
_symmetry.space_group_name_H-M   'P 1'
#
loop_
_entity.id
_entity.type
_entity.pdbx_description
1 polymer ?
#
loop_
_entity_poly.entity_id
_entity_poly.type
_entity_poly.pdbx_seq_one_letter_code
_entity_poly.pdbx_strand_id
1 'polypeptide(L)'
;MKDIIVLNDKKYKIIDNYGNCIKIEEIESFLTSYFDIYDYICGDYAYDRLRLKGFCDKENKNLNKINDIKGYEKYISDLCSYKCKHFLLKKEKTK
;
A
#
# COMPACT_ATOMS: atom_id res chain seq x y z
N MET A 1 -1.75 18.47 -7.23
CA MET A 1 -0.36 17.98 -7.43
C MET A 1 -0.44 16.47 -7.57
N LYS A 2 0.25 15.86 -8.54
CA LYS A 2 0.15 14.42 -8.83
C LYS A 2 1.33 13.71 -8.20
N ASP A 3 1.14 13.19 -6.99
CA ASP A 3 2.13 12.37 -6.30
C ASP A 3 2.09 10.95 -6.88
N ILE A 4 2.70 10.76 -8.06
CA ILE A 4 2.85 9.47 -8.73
C ILE A 4 4.30 9.02 -8.55
N ILE A 5 4.50 7.77 -8.17
CA ILE A 5 5.80 7.11 -8.11
C ILE A 5 5.82 5.88 -9.03
N VAL A 6 7.01 5.44 -9.40
CA VAL A 6 7.21 4.21 -10.17
C VAL A 6 7.88 3.20 -9.24
N LEU A 7 7.33 1.99 -9.19
CA LEU A 7 7.89 0.85 -8.46
C LEU A 7 7.84 -0.37 -9.39
N ASN A 8 8.98 -1.02 -9.64
CA ASN A 8 9.11 -2.17 -10.54
C ASN A 8 8.41 -1.92 -11.91
N ASP A 9 8.72 -0.79 -12.55
CA ASP A 9 8.16 -0.31 -13.83
C ASP A 9 6.63 -0.09 -13.84
N LYS A 10 5.97 -0.14 -12.68
CA LYS A 10 4.53 0.11 -12.53
C LYS A 10 4.30 1.45 -11.86
N LYS A 11 3.31 2.21 -12.33
CA LYS A 11 2.94 3.50 -11.76
C LYS A 11 1.98 3.33 -10.59
N TYR A 12 2.27 4.05 -9.51
CA TYR A 12 1.46 4.10 -8.31
C TYR A 12 1.15 5.55 -7.96
N LYS A 13 -0.11 5.83 -7.68
CA LYS A 13 -0.54 7.08 -7.08
C LYS A 13 -0.43 6.98 -5.57
N ILE A 14 0.21 7.96 -4.95
CA ILE A 14 0.22 8.13 -3.50
C ILE A 14 -1.17 8.61 -3.07
N ILE A 15 -1.84 7.80 -2.26
CA ILE A 15 -3.14 8.10 -1.66
C ILE A 15 -2.95 8.65 -0.25
N ASP A 16 -2.01 8.06 0.50
CA ASP A 16 -1.61 8.51 1.83
C ASP A 16 -0.11 8.32 2.04
N ASN A 17 0.50 9.19 2.83
CA ASN A 17 1.93 9.16 3.18
C ASN A 17 2.14 9.84 4.54
N TYR A 18 1.71 9.17 5.60
CA TYR A 18 1.88 9.65 6.96
C TYR A 18 3.32 9.45 7.44
N GLY A 19 4.00 10.57 7.70
CA GLY A 19 5.38 10.56 8.20
C GLY A 19 6.46 10.44 7.11
N ASN A 20 6.10 10.68 5.84
CA ASN A 20 7.03 10.72 4.69
C ASN A 20 7.95 9.49 4.63
N CYS A 21 7.38 8.30 4.74
CA CYS A 21 8.12 7.04 4.91
C CYS A 21 8.24 6.20 3.64
N ILE A 22 7.80 6.71 2.48
CA ILE A 22 7.98 6.04 1.20
C ILE A 22 9.47 6.02 0.82
N LYS A 23 10.05 4.82 0.76
CA LYS A 23 11.41 4.57 0.27
C LYS A 23 11.35 3.57 -0.87
N ILE A 24 11.57 4.04 -2.10
CA ILE A 24 11.39 3.25 -3.34
C ILE A 24 12.16 1.93 -3.27
N GLU A 25 13.46 1.97 -3.00
CA GLU A 25 14.32 0.78 -2.97
C GLU A 25 13.87 -0.26 -1.93
N GLU A 26 13.47 0.19 -0.73
CA GLU A 26 12.99 -0.70 0.32
C GLU A 26 11.66 -1.34 -0.11
N ILE A 27 10.73 -0.56 -0.64
CA ILE A 27 9.44 -1.07 -1.11
C ILE A 27 9.63 -2.09 -2.24
N GLU A 28 10.46 -1.79 -3.24
CA GLU A 28 10.73 -2.69 -4.36
C GLU A 28 11.33 -4.01 -3.92
N SER A 29 12.16 -4.02 -2.87
CA SER A 29 12.74 -5.25 -2.32
C SER A 29 11.70 -6.21 -1.69
N PHE A 30 10.58 -5.69 -1.18
CA PHE A 30 9.48 -6.47 -0.62
C PHE A 30 8.31 -6.66 -1.59
N LEU A 31 8.21 -5.83 -2.62
CA LEU A 31 7.12 -5.83 -3.60
C LEU A 31 7.31 -6.94 -4.64
N THR A 32 6.92 -8.16 -4.27
CA THR A 32 6.96 -9.33 -5.15
C THR A 32 5.73 -9.44 -6.06
N SER A 33 5.76 -10.38 -7.01
CA SER A 33 4.63 -10.70 -7.89
C SER A 33 3.36 -11.13 -7.15
N TYR A 34 3.46 -11.56 -5.89
CA TYR A 34 2.30 -11.80 -5.02
C TYR A 34 1.39 -10.57 -4.95
N PHE A 35 1.99 -9.38 -4.94
CA PHE A 35 1.24 -8.15 -4.79
C PHE A 35 0.50 -7.74 -6.07
N ASP A 36 0.77 -8.38 -7.21
CA ASP A 36 0.22 -7.97 -8.51
C ASP A 36 -1.30 -8.06 -8.60
N ILE A 37 -1.91 -8.97 -7.84
CA ILE A 37 -3.36 -9.18 -7.81
C ILE A 37 -4.13 -8.06 -7.09
N TYR A 38 -3.44 -7.24 -6.30
CA TYR A 38 -4.04 -6.18 -5.48
C TYR A 38 -4.01 -4.83 -6.20
N ASP A 39 -5.04 -4.01 -6.00
CA ASP A 39 -5.11 -2.64 -6.55
C ASP A 39 -4.33 -1.63 -5.71
N TYR A 40 -4.17 -1.90 -4.41
CA TYR A 40 -3.47 -1.02 -3.48
C TYR A 40 -2.39 -1.76 -2.70
N ILE A 41 -1.33 -1.05 -2.40
CA ILE A 41 -0.24 -1.48 -1.53
C ILE A 41 -0.19 -0.53 -0.35
N CYS A 42 -0.48 -1.06 0.82
CA CYS A 42 -0.24 -0.40 2.10
C CYS A 42 1.13 -0.81 2.60
N GLY A 43 1.92 0.17 3.03
CA GLY A 43 3.13 -0.08 3.79
C GLY A 43 3.03 0.58 5.16
N ASP A 44 3.40 -0.15 6.20
CA ASP A 44 3.49 0.39 7.56
C ASP A 44 4.81 -0.05 8.21
N TYR A 45 5.30 0.77 9.14
CA TYR A 45 6.53 0.50 9.87
C TYR A 45 6.22 0.10 11.31
N ALA A 46 6.53 -1.15 11.64
CA ALA A 46 6.52 -1.65 13.01
C ALA A 46 7.93 -2.05 13.43
N TYR A 47 8.40 -1.52 14.55
CA TYR A 47 9.77 -1.73 15.04
C TYR A 47 10.84 -1.48 13.95
N ASP A 48 10.67 -0.38 13.20
CA ASP A 48 11.52 0.03 12.08
C ASP A 48 11.63 -0.99 10.93
N ARG A 49 10.71 -1.95 10.84
CA ARG A 49 10.62 -2.88 9.72
C ARG A 49 9.39 -2.58 8.86
N LEU A 50 9.61 -2.48 7.56
CA LEU A 50 8.54 -2.34 6.57
C LEU A 50 7.70 -3.62 6.51
N ARG A 51 6.38 -3.45 6.59
CA ARG A 51 5.39 -4.49 6.32
C ARG A 51 4.55 -4.04 5.15
N LEU A 52 4.36 -4.92 4.16
CA LEU A 52 3.47 -4.65 3.03
C LEU A 52 2.19 -5.47 3.13
N LYS A 53 1.06 -4.83 2.84
CA LYS A 53 -0.25 -5.48 2.71
C LYS A 53 -0.95 -5.03 1.45
N GLY A 54 -1.47 -6.01 0.71
CA GLY A 54 -2.30 -5.77 -0.46
C GLY A 54 -3.76 -5.53 -0.09
N PHE A 55 -4.38 -4.54 -0.74
CA PHE A 55 -5.82 -4.29 -0.69
C PHE A 55 -6.42 -4.22 -2.10
N CYS A 56 -7.69 -4.53 -2.21
CA CYS A 56 -8.46 -4.64 -3.43
C CYS A 56 -9.57 -3.60 -3.46
N ASP A 57 -9.82 -3.03 -4.65
CA ASP A 57 -11.04 -2.27 -4.92
C ASP A 57 -12.25 -3.21 -4.92
N LYS A 58 -13.46 -2.67 -4.71
CA LYS A 58 -14.72 -3.43 -4.67
C LYS A 58 -14.97 -4.28 -5.92
N GLU A 59 -14.46 -3.84 -7.07
CA GLU A 59 -14.65 -4.50 -8.36
C GLU A 59 -13.57 -5.55 -8.69
N ASN A 60 -12.54 -5.69 -7.84
CA ASN A 60 -11.49 -6.67 -8.06
C ASN A 60 -12.00 -8.09 -7.77
N LYS A 61 -11.75 -9.02 -8.70
CA LYS A 61 -12.15 -10.43 -8.58
C LYS A 61 -11.51 -11.14 -7.39
N ASN A 62 -10.36 -10.65 -6.93
CA ASN A 62 -9.62 -11.19 -5.78
C ASN A 62 -10.02 -10.52 -4.45
N LEU A 63 -11.07 -9.69 -4.45
CA LEU A 63 -11.60 -9.08 -3.23
C LEU A 63 -12.12 -10.15 -2.26
N ASN A 64 -11.78 -9.98 -0.99
CA ASN A 64 -12.30 -10.70 0.15
C ASN A 64 -12.45 -9.75 1.35
N LYS A 65 -13.03 -10.23 2.45
CA LYS A 65 -13.29 -9.40 3.65
C LYS A 65 -12.03 -8.80 4.29
N ILE A 66 -10.86 -9.42 4.10
CA ILE A 66 -9.60 -9.08 4.78
C ILE A 66 -8.72 -8.12 3.94
N ASN A 67 -8.93 -8.10 2.62
CA ASN A 67 -8.22 -7.23 1.68
C ASN A 67 -9.10 -6.12 1.10
N ASP A 68 -10.34 -5.94 1.57
CA ASP A 68 -11.17 -4.81 1.14
C ASP A 68 -10.53 -3.49 1.56
N ILE A 69 -10.32 -2.58 0.62
CA ILE A 69 -9.76 -1.24 0.87
C ILE A 69 -10.61 -0.44 1.87
N LYS A 70 -11.90 -0.74 2.01
CA LYS A 70 -12.76 -0.14 3.05
C LYS A 70 -12.29 -0.46 4.48
N GLY A 71 -11.57 -1.57 4.65
CA GLY A 71 -10.98 -1.97 5.92
C GLY A 71 -9.66 -1.26 6.23
N TYR A 72 -9.13 -0.42 5.33
CA TYR A 72 -7.83 0.22 5.47
C TYR A 72 -7.71 1.09 6.73
N GLU A 73 -8.66 2.00 6.98
CA GLU A 73 -8.61 2.89 8.14
C GLU A 73 -8.59 2.10 9.45
N LYS A 74 -9.43 1.06 9.53
CA LYS A 74 -9.45 0.15 10.67
C LYS A 74 -8.15 -0.64 10.79
N TYR A 75 -7.60 -1.13 9.68
CA TYR A 75 -6.32 -1.85 9.66
C TYR A 75 -5.17 -1.01 10.24
N ILE A 76 -5.08 0.26 9.84
CA ILE A 76 -4.10 1.20 10.41
C ILE A 76 -4.41 1.42 11.89
N SER A 77 -5.66 1.73 12.26
CA SER A 77 -6.01 1.99 13.67
C SER A 77 -5.73 0.80 14.60
N ASP A 78 -5.91 -0.43 14.14
CA ASP A 78 -5.75 -1.64 14.95
C ASP A 78 -4.28 -2.06 15.11
N LEU A 79 -3.43 -1.78 14.10
CA LEU A 79 -2.04 -2.26 14.06
C LEU A 79 -0.98 -1.18 14.28
N CYS A 80 -1.34 0.09 14.06
CA CYS A 80 -0.44 1.22 14.08
C CYS A 80 -0.66 1.98 15.39
N SER A 81 0.27 1.81 16.34
CA SER A 81 0.30 2.61 17.57
C SER A 81 0.39 4.11 17.24
N TYR A 82 0.05 4.97 18.20
CA TYR A 82 0.07 6.44 18.04
C TYR A 82 1.38 6.90 17.37
N LYS A 83 1.29 7.50 16.17
CA LYS A 83 2.39 7.97 15.30
C LYS A 83 3.14 6.95 14.44
N CYS A 84 2.65 5.72 14.23
CA CYS A 84 3.36 4.81 13.32
C CYS A 84 3.29 5.31 11.86
N LYS A 85 4.45 5.28 11.19
CA LYS A 85 4.60 5.79 9.82
C LYS A 85 4.00 4.79 8.85
N HIS A 86 3.19 5.26 7.92
CA HIS A 86 2.53 4.40 6.95
C HIS A 86 2.23 5.16 5.66
N PHE A 87 2.03 4.42 4.59
CA PHE A 87 1.65 4.95 3.30
C PHE A 87 0.63 4.03 2.62
N LEU A 88 -0.14 4.59 1.70
CA LEU A 88 -1.05 3.86 0.84
C LEU A 88 -0.83 4.27 -0.61
N LEU A 89 -0.54 3.28 -1.44
CA LEU A 89 -0.31 3.42 -2.87
C LEU A 89 -1.43 2.75 -3.64
N LYS A 90 -1.99 3.43 -4.64
CA LYS A 90 -2.93 2.84 -5.60
C LYS A 90 -2.20 2.58 -6.91
N LYS A 91 -2.27 1.36 -7.43
CA LYS A 91 -1.79 1.06 -8.79
C LYS A 91 -2.59 1.84 -9.81
N GLU A 92 -1.91 2.51 -10.73
CA GLU A 92 -2.56 2.95 -11.95
C GLU A 92 -2.80 1.73 -12.83
N LYS A 93 -4.05 1.46 -13.17
CA LYS A 93 -4.39 0.47 -14.18
C LYS A 93 -3.89 1.03 -15.51
N THR A 94 -2.83 0.45 -16.05
CA THR A 94 -2.46 0.65 -17.44
C THR A 94 -3.64 0.16 -18.28
N LYS A 95 -4.24 1.08 -19.05
CA LYS A 95 -5.25 0.75 -20.06
C LYS A 95 -4.68 -0.17 -21.12
#